data_AF-A0A1E7Q8D9-F1
#
_entry.id   AF-A0A1E7Q8D9-F1
#
_cell.length_a   1.000
_cell.length_b   1.000
_cell.length_c   1.000
_cell.angle_alpha   90.00
_cell.angle_beta   90.00
_cell.angle_gamma   90.00
#
_symmetry.space_group_name_H-M   'P 1'
#
loop_
_entity.id
_entity.type
_entity.pdbx_description
1 polymer ?
#
loop_
_entity_poly.entity_id
_entity_poly.type
_entity_poly.pdbx_seq_one_letter_code
_entity_poly.pdbx_strand_id
1 'polypeptide(L)'
;MAVKGINFFESVEFLDLESEINRRNVISRSYYSAYNSIKEKITDVPQYSGVGCHESLCVYLKQTTDFKPENKRSAQRIGLFLTSLKSNRHRADYDLNMDITVQETNMLREQTREFLSLISETSFEKRVISEPVKIGAIADRQKQKTKGSHLKVIK
;
A
#
# COMPACT_ATOMS: atom_id res chain seq x y z
N MET A 1 -7.69 23.37 -9.19
CA MET A 1 -6.38 22.77 -9.58
C MET A 1 -6.14 21.58 -8.66
N ALA A 2 -5.96 20.38 -9.20
CA ALA A 2 -5.53 19.23 -8.38
C ALA A 2 -4.01 19.29 -8.24
N VAL A 3 -3.49 19.22 -7.02
CA VAL A 3 -2.04 19.13 -6.76
C VAL A 3 -1.60 17.74 -7.21
N LYS A 4 -0.70 17.65 -8.19
CA LYS A 4 -0.15 16.37 -8.64
C LYS A 4 0.70 15.76 -7.53
N GLY A 5 0.69 14.44 -7.42
CA GLY A 5 1.50 13.72 -6.42
C GLY A 5 2.97 14.14 -6.44
N ILE A 6 3.56 14.25 -7.64
CA ILE A 6 4.97 14.61 -7.83
C ILE A 6 5.36 15.95 -7.17
N ASN A 7 4.44 16.92 -7.13
CA ASN A 7 4.69 18.25 -6.56
C ASN A 7 5.06 18.18 -5.07
N PHE A 8 4.54 17.19 -4.35
CA PHE A 8 4.92 16.98 -2.95
C PHE A 8 6.39 16.58 -2.81
N PHE A 9 6.89 15.74 -3.72
CA PHE A 9 8.29 15.29 -3.68
C PHE A 9 9.27 16.33 -4.23
N GLU A 10 8.88 17.13 -5.23
CA GLU A 10 9.71 18.27 -5.65
C GLU A 10 10.01 19.20 -4.47
N SER A 11 9.04 19.43 -3.60
CA SER A 11 9.25 20.24 -2.40
C SER A 11 10.18 19.59 -1.35
N VAL A 12 10.39 18.27 -1.41
CA VAL A 12 11.30 17.54 -0.52
C VAL A 12 12.77 17.85 -0.84
N GLU A 13 13.09 18.05 -2.13
CA GLU A 13 14.46 18.29 -2.59
C GLU A 13 15.04 19.62 -2.05
N PHE A 14 14.17 20.58 -1.71
CA PHE A 14 14.56 21.88 -1.19
C PHE A 14 14.64 21.96 0.34
N LEU A 15 14.30 20.88 1.05
CA LEU A 15 14.37 20.84 2.52
C LEU A 15 15.77 20.41 2.97
N ASP A 16 16.43 21.26 3.76
CA ASP A 16 17.58 20.85 4.56
C ASP A 16 17.17 19.78 5.58
N LEU A 17 18.14 18.99 6.03
CA LEU A 17 17.88 17.93 7.01
C LEU A 17 18.41 18.26 8.40
N GLU A 18 18.85 19.49 8.64
CA GLU A 18 19.42 19.91 9.93
C GLU A 18 18.34 19.94 11.01
N SER A 19 17.15 20.43 10.65
CA SER A 19 16.02 20.44 11.57
C SER A 19 15.23 19.12 11.56
N GLU A 20 14.82 18.69 12.75
CA GLU A 20 13.97 17.52 12.92
C GLU A 20 12.59 17.69 12.27
N ILE A 21 12.06 18.91 12.30
CA ILE A 21 10.83 19.31 11.60
C ILE A 21 10.94 19.04 10.10
N ASN A 22 12.05 19.45 9.47
CA ASN A 22 12.24 19.19 8.05
C ASN A 22 12.36 17.70 7.76
N ARG A 23 13.06 16.93 8.60
CA ARG A 23 13.16 15.47 8.44
C ARG A 23 11.79 14.79 8.48
N ARG A 24 10.92 15.17 9.43
CA ARG A 24 9.52 14.71 9.49
C ARG A 24 8.75 15.10 8.23
N ASN A 25 8.87 16.36 7.80
CA ASN A 25 8.21 16.85 6.58
C ASN A 25 8.65 16.08 5.32
N VAL A 26 9.93 15.74 5.21
CA VAL A 26 10.46 14.93 4.11
C VAL A 26 9.74 13.58 4.05
N ILE A 27 9.66 12.88 5.18
CA ILE A 27 9.00 11.57 5.24
C ILE A 27 7.51 11.68 4.87
N SER A 28 6.81 12.68 5.42
CA SER A 28 5.38 12.81 5.21
C SER A 28 5.04 13.20 3.76
N ARG A 29 5.81 14.12 3.18
CA ARG A 29 5.66 14.53 1.77
C ARG A 29 6.06 13.42 0.80
N SER A 30 7.07 12.62 1.12
CA SER A 30 7.43 11.42 0.35
C SER A 30 6.27 10.42 0.29
N TYR A 31 5.62 10.16 1.42
CA TYR A 31 4.42 9.30 1.44
C TYR A 31 3.28 9.86 0.59
N TYR A 32 2.93 11.14 0.77
CA TYR A 32 1.83 11.74 0.01
C TYR A 32 2.13 11.83 -1.49
N SER A 33 3.38 12.05 -1.87
CA SER A 33 3.78 12.01 -3.28
C SER A 33 3.52 10.63 -3.88
N ALA A 34 4.03 9.58 -3.24
CA ALA A 34 3.84 8.21 -3.71
C ALA A 34 2.35 7.83 -3.76
N TYR A 35 1.60 8.12 -2.69
CA TYR A 35 0.17 7.81 -2.60
C TYR A 35 -0.63 8.46 -3.73
N ASN A 36 -0.45 9.77 -3.93
CA ASN A 36 -1.19 10.49 -4.97
C ASN A 36 -0.76 10.08 -6.37
N SER A 37 0.54 9.86 -6.61
CA SER A 37 1.04 9.38 -7.91
C SER A 37 0.44 8.03 -8.32
N ILE A 38 0.20 7.15 -7.35
CA ILE A 38 -0.49 5.87 -7.58
C ILE A 38 -1.99 6.09 -7.78
N LYS A 39 -2.64 6.92 -6.97
CA LYS A 39 -4.08 7.22 -7.07
C LYS A 39 -4.47 7.88 -8.39
N GLU A 40 -3.57 8.65 -8.99
CA GLU A 40 -3.74 9.21 -10.34
C GLU A 40 -3.79 8.13 -11.42
N LYS A 41 -3.10 7.00 -11.19
CA LYS A 41 -3.03 5.87 -12.13
C LYS A 41 -4.07 4.78 -11.84
N ILE A 42 -4.53 4.65 -10.60
CA ILE A 42 -5.51 3.65 -10.16
C ILE A 42 -6.67 4.36 -9.47
N THR A 43 -7.77 4.52 -10.21
CA THR A 43 -8.97 5.21 -9.73
C THR A 43 -9.94 4.25 -9.01
N ASP A 44 -9.94 2.98 -9.37
CA ASP A 44 -10.92 1.97 -8.96
C ASP A 44 -10.36 0.96 -7.94
N VAL A 45 -9.94 1.50 -6.80
CA VAL A 45 -9.46 0.72 -5.65
C VAL A 45 -10.65 0.17 -4.85
N PRO A 46 -10.74 -1.14 -4.59
CA PRO A 46 -11.78 -1.71 -3.74
C PRO A 46 -11.77 -1.09 -2.34
N GLN A 47 -12.95 -0.82 -1.78
CA GLN A 47 -13.09 -0.50 -0.37
C GLN A 47 -13.15 -1.78 0.44
N TYR A 48 -12.15 -2.01 1.29
CA TYR A 48 -12.16 -3.10 2.24
C TYR A 48 -12.83 -2.64 3.54
N SER A 49 -13.74 -3.44 4.09
CA SER A 49 -14.45 -3.12 5.33
C SER A 49 -13.49 -3.01 6.50
N GLY A 50 -13.63 -1.97 7.33
CA GLY A 50 -12.86 -1.80 8.56
C GLY A 50 -11.45 -1.24 8.38
N VAL A 51 -11.06 -0.82 7.16
CA VAL A 51 -9.78 -0.16 6.90
C VAL A 51 -9.95 1.19 6.20
N GLY A 52 -9.10 2.15 6.53
CA GLY A 52 -9.12 3.48 5.92
C GLY A 52 -8.61 3.46 4.46
N CYS A 53 -8.94 4.51 3.70
CA CYS A 53 -8.61 4.63 2.27
C CYS A 53 -7.12 4.44 1.93
N HIS A 54 -6.23 4.86 2.83
CA HIS A 54 -4.78 4.68 2.69
C HIS A 54 -4.36 3.22 2.78
N GLU A 55 -4.91 2.47 3.74
CA GLU A 55 -4.61 1.05 3.90
C GLU A 55 -5.24 0.23 2.77
N SER A 56 -6.45 0.57 2.32
CA SER A 56 -7.11 -0.10 1.20
C SER A 56 -6.24 -0.12 -0.05
N LEU A 57 -5.58 0.99 -0.39
CA LEU A 57 -4.67 1.04 -1.54
C LEU A 57 -3.43 0.16 -1.33
N CYS A 58 -2.82 0.20 -0.15
CA CYS A 58 -1.68 -0.67 0.19
C CYS A 58 -2.07 -2.15 0.05
N VAL A 59 -3.19 -2.57 0.66
CA VAL A 59 -3.69 -3.94 0.62
C VAL A 59 -3.99 -4.37 -0.81
N TYR A 60 -4.73 -3.55 -1.56
CA TYR A 60 -5.04 -3.80 -2.96
C TYR A 60 -3.78 -4.07 -3.78
N LEU A 61 -2.79 -3.18 -3.74
CA LEU A 61 -1.56 -3.36 -4.51
C LEU A 61 -0.77 -4.61 -4.11
N LYS A 62 -0.68 -4.93 -2.81
CA LYS A 62 0.03 -6.12 -2.32
C LYS A 62 -0.63 -7.43 -2.77
N GLN A 63 -1.97 -7.45 -2.84
CA GLN A 63 -2.74 -8.69 -2.99
C GLN A 63 -3.44 -8.82 -4.35
N THR A 64 -3.43 -7.77 -5.17
CA THR A 64 -4.14 -7.73 -6.45
C THR A 64 -3.74 -8.87 -7.40
N THR A 65 -4.76 -9.46 -7.99
CA THR A 65 -4.66 -10.35 -9.14
C THR A 65 -5.19 -9.71 -10.42
N ASP A 66 -5.66 -8.47 -10.31
CA ASP A 66 -6.43 -7.79 -11.34
C ASP A 66 -5.53 -7.26 -12.44
N PHE A 67 -4.25 -7.00 -12.16
CA PHE A 67 -3.28 -6.55 -13.15
C PHE A 67 -2.75 -7.69 -14.03
N LYS A 68 -2.39 -7.36 -15.27
CA LYS A 68 -1.69 -8.28 -16.17
C LYS A 68 -0.45 -8.88 -15.49
N PRO A 69 -0.09 -10.17 -15.74
CA PRO A 69 1.02 -10.85 -15.07
C PRO A 69 2.33 -10.05 -15.03
N GLU A 70 2.69 -9.39 -16.13
CA GLU A 70 3.87 -8.56 -16.30
C GLU A 70 3.87 -7.32 -15.39
N ASN A 71 2.69 -6.77 -15.09
CA ASN A 71 2.52 -5.58 -14.23
C ASN A 71 2.29 -5.95 -12.76
N LYS A 72 1.82 -7.18 -12.49
CA LYS A 72 1.49 -7.65 -11.14
C LYS A 72 2.67 -7.54 -10.18
N ARG A 73 3.86 -8.00 -10.60
CA ARG A 73 5.04 -7.98 -9.73
C ARG A 73 5.44 -6.55 -9.34
N SER A 74 5.39 -5.62 -10.30
CA SER A 74 5.64 -4.21 -10.05
C SER A 74 4.59 -3.63 -9.11
N ALA A 75 3.30 -3.88 -9.34
CA ALA A 75 2.23 -3.43 -8.45
C ALA A 75 2.39 -3.94 -7.01
N GLN A 76 2.78 -5.21 -6.83
CA GLN A 76 3.02 -5.78 -5.50
C GLN A 76 4.23 -5.16 -4.81
N ARG A 77 5.34 -4.96 -5.54
CA ARG A 77 6.51 -4.22 -5.04
C ARG A 77 6.10 -2.81 -4.63
N ILE A 78 5.24 -2.17 -5.41
CA ILE A 78 4.70 -0.84 -5.11
C ILE A 78 3.86 -0.86 -3.83
N GLY A 79 2.98 -1.84 -3.65
CA GLY A 79 2.19 -1.98 -2.43
C GLY A 79 3.03 -2.18 -1.16
N LEU A 80 4.11 -2.96 -1.25
CA LEU A 80 5.04 -3.18 -0.14
C LEU A 80 5.76 -1.89 0.25
N PHE A 81 6.31 -1.17 -0.72
CA PHE A 81 7.02 0.07 -0.45
C PHE A 81 6.09 1.18 0.04
N LEU A 82 4.89 1.32 -0.53
CA LEU A 82 3.88 2.26 -0.05
C LEU A 82 3.47 1.96 1.40
N THR A 83 3.40 0.67 1.78
CA THR A 83 3.17 0.27 3.18
C THR A 83 4.30 0.75 4.08
N SER A 84 5.55 0.58 3.66
CA SER A 84 6.73 1.08 4.41
C SER A 84 6.68 2.60 4.58
N LEU A 85 6.42 3.36 3.51
CA LEU A 85 6.29 4.82 3.57
C LEU A 85 5.15 5.26 4.50
N LYS A 86 4.02 4.55 4.49
CA LYS A 86 2.89 4.83 5.40
C LYS A 86 3.30 4.68 6.86
N SER A 87 4.02 3.61 7.20
CA SER A 87 4.53 3.38 8.55
C SER A 87 5.52 4.46 8.97
N ASN A 88 6.45 4.82 8.08
CA ASN A 88 7.39 5.92 8.33
C ASN A 88 6.67 7.26 8.52
N ARG A 89 5.64 7.55 7.71
CA ARG A 89 4.79 8.73 7.88
C ARG A 89 4.08 8.71 9.24
N HIS A 90 3.53 7.58 9.66
CA HIS A 90 2.90 7.48 10.96
C HIS A 90 3.88 7.82 12.09
N ARG A 91 5.10 7.27 12.01
CA ARG A 91 6.18 7.58 12.95
C ARG A 91 6.56 9.06 12.92
N ALA A 92 6.65 9.66 11.73
CA ALA A 92 6.99 11.06 11.56
C ALA A 92 5.89 12.01 12.07
N ASP A 93 4.62 11.71 11.83
CA ASP A 93 3.50 12.59 12.15
C ASP A 93 3.01 12.45 13.61
N TYR A 94 3.10 11.24 14.18
CA TYR A 94 2.44 10.93 15.46
C TYR A 94 3.41 10.53 16.58
N ASP A 95 4.55 9.92 16.26
CA ASP A 95 5.53 9.47 17.26
C ASP A 95 6.56 10.58 17.54
N LEU A 96 6.13 11.62 18.24
CA LEU A 96 6.96 12.81 18.55
C LEU A 96 8.11 12.52 19.52
N ASN A 97 8.03 11.44 20.29
CA ASN A 97 9.09 11.02 21.22
C ASN A 97 10.20 10.20 20.55
N MET A 98 10.07 9.91 19.26
CA MET A 98 11.07 9.17 18.50
C MET A 98 11.90 10.10 17.64
N ASP A 99 13.21 9.95 17.73
CA ASP A 99 14.13 10.66 16.85
C ASP A 99 14.09 10.12 15.43
N ILE A 100 14.23 11.04 14.48
CA ILE A 100 14.41 10.75 13.06
C ILE A 100 15.78 11.27 12.69
N THR A 101 16.63 10.38 12.18
CA THR A 101 18.02 10.72 11.86
C THR A 101 18.14 11.29 10.45
N VAL A 102 19.19 12.09 10.22
CA VAL A 102 19.54 12.61 8.88
C VAL A 102 19.78 11.47 7.90
N GLN A 103 20.53 10.44 8.33
CA GLN A 103 20.85 9.28 7.50
C GLN A 103 19.59 8.54 7.04
N GLU A 104 18.69 8.22 7.97
CA GLU A 104 17.43 7.55 7.65
C GLU A 104 16.59 8.37 6.67
N THR A 105 16.50 9.68 6.91
CA THR A 105 15.72 10.59 6.05
C THR A 105 16.29 10.66 4.64
N ASN A 106 17.62 10.73 4.50
CA ASN A 106 18.29 10.69 3.20
C ASN A 106 18.04 9.38 2.47
N MET A 107 18.19 8.24 3.16
CA MET A 107 17.92 6.94 2.55
C MET A 107 16.47 6.84 2.07
N LEU A 108 15.51 7.28 2.87
CA LEU A 108 14.10 7.28 2.49
C LEU A 108 13.83 8.22 1.31
N ARG A 109 14.47 9.40 1.27
CA ARG A 109 14.37 10.35 0.15
C ARG A 109 14.85 9.71 -1.15
N GLU A 110 16.03 9.12 -1.17
CA GLU A 110 16.61 8.45 -2.35
C GLU A 110 15.74 7.28 -2.81
N GLN A 111 15.33 6.42 -1.87
CA GLN A 111 14.43 5.31 -2.16
C GLN A 111 13.09 5.78 -2.73
N THR A 112 12.55 6.89 -2.23
CA THR A 112 11.29 7.46 -2.73
C THR A 112 11.46 7.97 -4.17
N ARG A 113 12.61 8.58 -4.50
CA ARG A 113 12.89 9.05 -5.86
C ARG A 113 12.88 7.90 -6.86
N GLU A 114 13.64 6.84 -6.58
CA GLU A 114 13.65 5.62 -7.41
C GLU A 114 12.25 5.02 -7.53
N PHE A 115 11.50 5.02 -6.43
CA PHE A 115 10.18 4.47 -6.37
C PHE A 115 9.16 5.26 -7.21
N LEU A 116 9.26 6.59 -7.25
CA LEU A 116 8.44 7.43 -8.10
C LEU A 116 8.74 7.17 -9.59
N SER A 117 9.99 6.89 -9.96
CA SER A 117 10.33 6.41 -11.31
C SER A 117 9.65 5.08 -11.61
N LEU A 118 9.70 4.11 -10.67
CA LEU A 118 9.01 2.83 -10.85
C LEU A 118 7.50 3.01 -11.03
N ILE A 119 6.86 3.90 -10.26
CA ILE A 119 5.42 4.21 -10.41
C ILE A 119 5.13 4.83 -11.78
N SER A 120 5.99 5.75 -12.25
CA SER A 120 5.79 6.45 -13.53
C SER A 120 5.88 5.47 -14.70
N GLU A 121 6.83 4.54 -14.66
CA GLU A 121 7.07 3.49 -15.66
C GLU A 121 6.07 2.33 -15.59
N THR A 122 5.48 2.06 -14.42
CA THR A 122 4.53 0.96 -14.26
C THR A 122 3.18 1.31 -14.91
N SER A 123 2.77 0.48 -15.87
CA SER A 123 1.41 0.45 -16.39
C SER A 123 0.49 -0.35 -15.46
N PHE A 124 -0.61 0.25 -15.04
CA PHE A 124 -1.61 -0.41 -14.18
C PHE A 124 -2.75 -1.01 -14.99
N GLU A 125 -2.41 -1.71 -16.07
CA GLU A 125 -3.41 -2.33 -16.95
C GLU A 125 -4.04 -3.55 -16.28
N LYS A 126 -5.36 -3.50 -16.12
CA LYS A 126 -6.16 -4.62 -15.65
C LYS A 126 -6.20 -5.72 -16.71
N ARG A 127 -6.30 -6.97 -16.28
CA ARG A 127 -6.62 -8.11 -17.13
C ARG A 127 -8.00 -7.85 -17.74
N VAL A 128 -8.09 -7.99 -19.06
CA VAL A 128 -9.39 -8.11 -19.72
C VAL A 128 -9.93 -9.48 -19.32
N ILE A 129 -10.87 -9.49 -18.38
CA ILE A 129 -11.55 -10.73 -18.02
C ILE A 129 -12.61 -10.95 -19.11
N SER A 130 -12.29 -11.74 -20.14
CA SER A 130 -13.32 -12.32 -21.00
C SER A 130 -14.06 -13.37 -20.17
N GLU A 131 -15.29 -13.03 -19.79
CA GLU A 131 -16.25 -13.78 -18.97
C GLU A 131 -15.99 -13.87 -17.45
N PRO A 132 -17.03 -13.72 -16.62
CA PRO A 132 -16.90 -13.90 -15.18
C PRO A 132 -16.45 -15.33 -14.89
N VAL A 133 -15.30 -15.46 -14.23
CA VAL A 133 -14.93 -16.71 -13.56
C VAL A 133 -16.09 -17.04 -12.62
N LYS A 134 -16.84 -18.10 -12.93
CA LYS A 134 -17.86 -18.63 -12.02
C LYS A 134 -17.15 -18.96 -10.71
N ILE A 135 -17.32 -18.10 -9.72
CA ILE A 135 -16.89 -18.36 -8.34
C ILE A 135 -17.79 -19.51 -7.87
N GLY A 136 -17.33 -20.74 -8.07
CA GLY A 136 -17.93 -21.93 -7.50
C GLY A 136 -17.87 -21.76 -5.99
N ALA A 137 -19.05 -21.53 -5.40
CA ALA A 137 -19.38 -21.52 -3.98
C ALA A 137 -18.28 -22.07 -3.05
N ILE A 138 -17.41 -21.19 -2.54
CA ILE A 138 -16.64 -21.47 -1.33
C ILE A 138 -17.49 -20.99 -0.14
N ALA A 139 -18.63 -21.66 0.04
CA ALA A 139 -19.48 -21.49 1.19
C ALA A 139 -20.14 -22.85 1.46
N ASP A 140 -19.39 -23.80 2.03
CA ASP A 140 -19.92 -24.93 2.83
C ASP A 140 -18.82 -25.94 3.23
N ARG A 141 -17.75 -25.49 3.89
CA ARG A 141 -16.77 -26.41 4.51
C ARG A 141 -16.54 -26.22 6.02
N GLN A 142 -17.35 -25.42 6.71
CA GLN A 142 -17.25 -25.26 8.16
C GLN A 142 -18.44 -25.77 9.00
N LYS A 143 -19.37 -26.56 8.43
CA LYS A 143 -20.52 -27.11 9.20
C LYS A 143 -20.59 -28.64 9.32
N GLN A 144 -19.47 -29.37 9.16
CA GLN A 144 -19.44 -30.85 9.33
C GLN A 144 -18.37 -31.36 10.31
N LYS A 145 -18.08 -30.66 11.42
CA LYS A 145 -17.17 -31.18 12.47
C LYS A 145 -17.76 -31.28 13.88
N THR A 146 -19.05 -31.06 14.08
CA THR A 146 -19.68 -31.17 15.41
C THR A 146 -21.03 -31.89 15.35
N LYS A 147 -21.03 -33.18 15.00
CA LYS A 147 -22.14 -34.12 15.29
C LYS A 147 -21.65 -35.55 15.07
N GLY A 148 -21.24 -36.24 16.12
CA GLY A 148 -20.97 -37.68 16.05
C GLY A 148 -20.02 -38.25 17.11
N SER A 149 -20.45 -38.30 18.37
CA SER A 149 -19.92 -39.30 19.34
C SER A 149 -20.86 -39.45 20.56
N HIS A 150 -22.07 -39.96 20.32
CA HIS A 150 -22.77 -40.72 21.36
C HIS A 150 -22.38 -42.18 21.21
N LEU A 151 -21.33 -42.61 21.92
CA LEU A 151 -21.14 -44.03 22.21
C LEU A 151 -22.03 -44.39 23.40
N LYS A 152 -23.04 -45.21 23.11
CA LYS A 152 -23.74 -46.02 24.09
C LYS A 152 -22.76 -47.00 24.74
N VAL A 153 -22.71 -47.03 26.06
CA VAL A 153 -22.24 -48.19 26.82
C VAL A 153 -23.46 -48.77 27.53
N ILE A 154 -23.92 -49.94 27.07
CA ILE A 154 -24.89 -50.78 27.76
C ILE A 154 -24.33 -52.21 27.75
N LYS A 155 -23.68 -52.60 28.84
CA LYS A 155 -24.02 -53.73 29.73
C LYS A 155 -22.91 -53.91 30.74
#